data_AF-A0A1Q7TJT3-F1
#
_entry.id   AF-A0A1Q7TJT3-F1
#
_cell.length_a   1.000
_cell.length_b   1.000
_cell.length_c   1.000
_cell.angle_alpha   90.00
_cell.angle_beta   90.00
_cell.angle_gamma   90.00
#
_symmetry.space_group_name_H-M   'P 1'
#
loop_
_entity.id
_entity.type
_entity.pdbx_description
1 polymer ?
#
loop_
_entity_poly.entity_id
_entity_poly.type
_entity_poly.pdbx_seq_one_letter_code
_entity_poly.pdbx_strand_id
1 'polypeptide(L)'
;MTHTRYDPPVGDSTLASGYTSFALGAPMTATPEGAGWAGSAGAIWSTPADLLKWDVALLEGRVLNADSYRILTTPHRLPDGRSTGYGCGEGVNDRGAAVVLRHGGAVSGFVAQNTVIPATRSAVVVLANTDFAAIDEINQAIVPKLMPQVDVPAIQGLPPLDAARAFLSGLRQGTVDRSTLGDDFNAFLTAELLASARASLGRLGPITDLKVTNRVERGGMEVAVLQFKVGSVNTQALMYRTPDGKIQELLMGRQ
;
A
#
# COMPACT_ATOMS: atom_id res chain seq x y z
N MET A 1 -18.57 -19.65 -12.79
CA MET A 1 -19.14 -18.34 -12.44
C MET A 1 -20.62 -18.37 -12.80
N THR A 2 -21.47 -18.91 -11.93
CA THR A 2 -22.90 -19.19 -12.23
C THR A 2 -23.86 -18.08 -11.78
N HIS A 3 -23.35 -17.11 -11.01
CA HIS A 3 -24.04 -15.94 -10.48
C HIS A 3 -23.37 -14.64 -10.97
N THR A 4 -22.66 -14.71 -12.10
CA THR A 4 -22.11 -13.53 -12.78
C THR A 4 -22.98 -13.18 -13.97
N ARG A 5 -23.37 -11.91 -14.07
CA ARG A 5 -24.27 -11.40 -15.11
C ARG A 5 -23.74 -10.09 -15.65
N TYR A 6 -24.09 -9.79 -16.91
CA TYR A 6 -23.80 -8.50 -17.53
C TYR A 6 -25.08 -7.67 -17.59
N ASP A 7 -25.02 -6.47 -17.02
CA ASP A 7 -26.07 -5.44 -17.00
C ASP A 7 -27.49 -5.99 -16.72
N PRO A 8 -27.70 -6.72 -15.59
CA PRO A 8 -29.01 -7.25 -15.27
C PRO A 8 -30.03 -6.13 -15.03
N PRO A 9 -31.33 -6.35 -15.29
CA PRO A 9 -32.36 -5.35 -15.08
C PRO A 9 -32.44 -4.86 -13.62
N VAL A 10 -32.70 -3.56 -13.46
CA VAL A 10 -33.00 -2.96 -12.15
C VAL A 10 -34.24 -3.63 -11.55
N GLY A 11 -34.18 -3.96 -10.25
CA GLY A 11 -35.29 -4.52 -9.50
C GLY A 11 -35.38 -6.05 -9.47
N ASP A 12 -34.36 -6.76 -9.98
CA ASP A 12 -34.22 -8.20 -9.75
C ASP A 12 -34.00 -8.47 -8.25
N SER A 13 -34.95 -9.15 -7.61
CA SER A 13 -34.93 -9.42 -6.16
C SER A 13 -33.84 -10.40 -5.72
N THR A 14 -33.14 -11.04 -6.66
CA THR A 14 -31.97 -11.87 -6.39
C THR A 14 -30.68 -11.05 -6.26
N LEU A 15 -30.72 -9.76 -6.61
CA LEU A 15 -29.61 -8.83 -6.51
C LEU A 15 -29.71 -8.00 -5.22
N ALA A 16 -28.56 -7.63 -4.65
CA ALA A 16 -28.52 -6.71 -3.53
C ALA A 16 -28.98 -5.31 -3.99
N SER A 17 -29.59 -4.55 -3.08
CA SER A 17 -29.83 -3.11 -3.26
C SER A 17 -28.59 -2.32 -2.86
N GLY A 18 -28.24 -1.31 -3.64
CA GLY A 18 -27.15 -0.37 -3.34
C GLY A 18 -27.62 0.78 -2.46
N TYR A 19 -26.75 1.26 -1.58
CA TYR A 19 -27.05 2.33 -0.63
C TYR A 19 -25.97 3.42 -0.66
N THR A 20 -26.42 4.67 -0.51
CA THR A 20 -25.57 5.85 -0.42
C THR A 20 -25.91 6.66 0.84
N SER A 21 -25.04 7.59 1.23
CA SER A 21 -25.26 8.52 2.34
C SER A 21 -24.74 9.90 1.95
N PHE A 22 -25.48 10.94 2.36
CA PHE A 22 -25.08 12.32 2.17
C PHE A 22 -24.72 12.98 3.50
N ALA A 23 -23.51 13.55 3.60
CA ALA A 23 -23.04 14.33 4.75
C ALA A 23 -23.25 13.63 6.11
N LEU A 24 -22.89 12.35 6.20
CA LEU A 24 -23.07 11.50 7.40
C LEU A 24 -24.54 11.26 7.80
N GLY A 25 -25.49 11.55 6.90
CA GLY A 25 -26.90 11.25 7.08
C GLY A 25 -27.21 9.75 7.08
N ALA A 26 -28.46 9.41 7.38
CA ALA A 26 -28.93 8.03 7.34
C ALA A 26 -28.72 7.42 5.93
N PRO A 27 -28.36 6.13 5.82
CA PRO A 27 -28.27 5.46 4.53
C PRO A 27 -29.61 5.53 3.77
N MET A 28 -29.54 5.78 2.48
CA MET A 28 -30.67 5.79 1.56
C MET A 28 -30.37 4.92 0.34
N THR A 29 -31.40 4.37 -0.29
CA THR A 29 -31.24 3.60 -1.53
C THR A 29 -30.56 4.46 -2.59
N ALA A 30 -29.53 3.93 -3.24
CA ALA A 30 -28.87 4.59 -4.35
C ALA A 30 -29.72 4.45 -5.62
N THR A 31 -29.78 5.52 -6.42
CA THR A 31 -30.39 5.48 -7.75
C THR A 31 -29.45 4.75 -8.71
N PRO A 32 -29.86 3.62 -9.32
CA PRO A 32 -29.02 2.91 -10.29
C PRO A 32 -28.63 3.79 -11.47
N GLU A 33 -27.52 3.46 -12.12
CA GLU A 33 -27.15 4.06 -13.39
C GLU A 33 -28.24 3.86 -14.45
N GLY A 34 -28.24 4.74 -15.46
CA GLY A 34 -29.05 4.52 -16.65
C GLY A 34 -28.64 3.22 -17.36
N ALA A 35 -29.61 2.52 -17.96
CA ALA A 35 -29.36 1.29 -18.70
C ALA A 35 -28.25 1.50 -19.75
N GLY A 36 -27.26 0.61 -19.78
CA GLY A 36 -26.12 0.68 -20.69
C GLY A 36 -25.07 1.76 -20.39
N TRP A 37 -25.24 2.60 -19.35
CA TRP A 37 -24.29 3.67 -19.03
C TRP A 37 -22.89 3.13 -18.68
N ALA A 38 -22.82 2.12 -17.81
CA ALA A 38 -21.54 1.58 -17.35
C ALA A 38 -20.84 0.71 -18.41
N GLY A 39 -21.60 0.06 -19.29
CA GLY A 39 -21.09 -0.81 -20.36
C GLY A 39 -20.02 -1.80 -19.87
N SER A 40 -19.01 -2.06 -20.70
CA SER A 40 -17.90 -2.95 -20.37
C SER A 40 -16.99 -2.43 -19.25
N ALA A 41 -17.12 -1.17 -18.84
CA ALA A 41 -16.28 -0.58 -17.80
C ALA A 41 -16.77 -0.91 -16.38
N GLY A 42 -18.05 -1.25 -16.20
CA GLY A 42 -18.59 -1.46 -14.85
C GLY A 42 -19.93 -2.20 -14.74
N ALA A 43 -20.52 -2.69 -15.82
CA ALA A 43 -21.85 -3.31 -15.77
C ALA A 43 -21.87 -4.80 -15.35
N ILE A 44 -20.74 -5.38 -14.91
CA ILE A 44 -20.70 -6.78 -14.47
C ILE A 44 -21.16 -6.87 -13.02
N TRP A 45 -22.19 -7.69 -12.79
CA TRP A 45 -22.66 -8.09 -11.47
C TRP A 45 -22.15 -9.48 -11.14
N SER A 46 -21.70 -9.70 -9.90
CA SER A 46 -21.12 -10.97 -9.49
C SER A 46 -21.26 -11.21 -7.99
N THR A 47 -20.73 -12.34 -7.54
CA THR A 47 -20.59 -12.69 -6.11
C THR A 47 -19.11 -12.84 -5.78
N PRO A 48 -18.71 -12.72 -4.50
CA PRO A 48 -17.32 -12.98 -4.10
C PRO A 48 -16.86 -14.38 -4.49
N ALA A 49 -17.74 -15.38 -4.36
CA ALA A 49 -17.43 -16.77 -4.72
C ALA A 49 -17.14 -16.97 -6.21
N ASP A 50 -17.83 -16.24 -7.10
CA ASP A 50 -17.57 -16.36 -8.53
C ASP A 50 -16.37 -15.53 -8.98
N LEU A 51 -16.14 -14.36 -8.39
CA LEU A 51 -14.90 -13.60 -8.63
C LEU A 51 -13.67 -14.39 -8.16
N LEU A 52 -13.71 -15.04 -7.00
CA LEU A 52 -12.61 -15.92 -6.56
C LEU A 52 -12.37 -17.09 -7.53
N LYS A 53 -13.42 -17.67 -8.14
CA LYS A 53 -13.24 -18.70 -9.18
C LYS A 53 -12.56 -18.13 -10.43
N TRP A 54 -12.87 -16.89 -10.80
CA TRP A 54 -12.20 -16.17 -11.88
C TRP A 54 -10.72 -15.96 -11.56
N ASP A 55 -10.41 -15.45 -10.38
CA ASP A 55 -9.04 -15.15 -9.97
C ASP A 55 -8.17 -16.41 -9.94
N VAL A 56 -8.69 -17.51 -9.39
CA VAL A 56 -8.00 -18.81 -9.40
C VAL A 56 -7.81 -19.32 -10.83
N ALA A 57 -8.80 -19.16 -11.71
CA ALA A 57 -8.66 -19.55 -13.11
C ALA A 57 -7.61 -18.73 -13.86
N LEU A 58 -7.52 -17.44 -13.56
CA LEU A 58 -6.52 -16.54 -14.11
C LEU A 58 -5.11 -16.95 -13.64
N LEU A 59 -4.93 -17.18 -12.33
CA LEU A 59 -3.68 -17.65 -11.73
C LEU A 59 -3.21 -19.03 -12.21
N GLU A 60 -4.14 -19.86 -12.66
CA GLU A 60 -3.86 -21.19 -13.21
C GLU A 60 -3.63 -21.19 -14.73
N GLY A 61 -3.67 -20.02 -15.38
CA GLY A 61 -3.51 -19.92 -16.84
C GLY A 61 -4.65 -20.59 -17.61
N ARG A 62 -5.83 -20.75 -17.00
CA ARG A 62 -7.01 -21.36 -17.62
C ARG A 62 -7.83 -20.37 -18.43
N VAL A 63 -7.55 -19.07 -18.29
CA VAL A 63 -8.28 -17.98 -18.94
C VAL A 63 -7.45 -17.38 -20.08
N LEU A 64 -6.17 -17.09 -19.82
CA LEU A 64 -5.26 -16.45 -20.75
C LEU A 64 -4.03 -17.33 -20.94
N ASN A 65 -3.48 -17.33 -22.16
CA ASN A 65 -2.14 -17.85 -22.38
C ASN A 65 -1.10 -16.96 -21.67
N ALA A 66 0.14 -17.45 -21.57
CA ALA A 66 1.20 -16.77 -20.83
C ALA A 66 1.53 -15.36 -21.37
N ASP A 67 1.49 -15.16 -22.70
CA ASP A 67 1.76 -13.86 -23.30
C ASP A 67 0.66 -12.84 -23.00
N SER A 68 -0.60 -13.23 -23.11
CA SER A 68 -1.74 -12.39 -22.76
C SER A 68 -1.77 -12.08 -21.26
N TYR A 69 -1.44 -13.04 -20.40
CA TYR A 69 -1.34 -12.80 -18.96
C TYR A 69 -0.21 -11.82 -18.62
N ARG A 70 0.93 -11.93 -19.29
CA ARG A 70 2.03 -10.98 -19.14
C ARG A 70 1.59 -9.57 -19.57
N ILE A 71 0.87 -9.43 -20.68
CA ILE A 71 0.33 -8.13 -21.13
C ILE A 71 -0.63 -7.57 -20.07
N LEU A 72 -1.57 -8.38 -19.56
CA LEU A 72 -2.52 -7.97 -18.52
C LEU A 72 -1.82 -7.40 -17.27
N THR A 73 -0.75 -8.05 -16.84
CA THR A 73 -0.12 -7.83 -15.52
C THR A 73 1.17 -7.01 -15.56
N THR A 74 1.59 -6.52 -16.73
CA THR A 74 2.78 -5.66 -16.85
C THR A 74 2.37 -4.19 -16.84
N PRO A 75 2.91 -3.36 -15.93
CA PRO A 75 2.68 -1.92 -15.98
C PRO A 75 3.24 -1.31 -17.26
N HIS A 76 2.52 -0.36 -17.85
CA HIS A 76 3.07 0.47 -18.90
C HIS A 76 4.15 1.43 -18.37
N ARG A 77 4.96 1.98 -19.26
CA ARG A 77 5.97 3.00 -18.93
C ARG A 77 5.70 4.29 -19.67
N LEU A 78 5.92 5.40 -18.99
CA LEU A 78 5.91 6.74 -19.56
C LEU A 78 7.18 6.98 -20.40
N PRO A 79 7.23 8.01 -21.27
CA PRO A 79 8.41 8.33 -22.07
C PRO A 79 9.69 8.58 -21.25
N ASP A 80 9.54 9.01 -20.00
CA ASP A 80 10.63 9.24 -19.05
C ASP A 80 11.06 7.98 -18.27
N GLY A 81 10.51 6.81 -18.62
CA GLY A 81 10.84 5.52 -18.03
C GLY A 81 10.06 5.15 -16.76
N ARG A 82 9.30 6.09 -16.17
CA ARG A 82 8.50 5.81 -14.97
C ARG A 82 7.39 4.79 -15.25
N SER A 83 7.17 3.90 -14.28
CA SER A 83 6.06 2.93 -14.33
C SER A 83 4.73 3.64 -14.10
N THR A 84 3.69 3.25 -14.82
CA THR A 84 2.30 3.70 -14.57
C THR A 84 1.67 3.01 -13.38
N GLY A 85 2.24 1.90 -12.91
CA GLY A 85 1.60 1.02 -11.92
C GLY A 85 0.28 0.42 -12.41
N TYR A 86 0.03 0.40 -13.72
CA TYR A 86 -1.24 -0.02 -14.30
C TYR A 86 -1.02 -0.76 -15.63
N GLY A 87 -1.59 -1.97 -15.72
CA GLY A 87 -1.60 -2.83 -16.91
C GLY A 87 -2.90 -2.71 -17.69
N CYS A 88 -3.39 -3.81 -18.27
CA CYS A 88 -4.64 -3.80 -19.05
C CYS A 88 -5.87 -3.95 -18.16
N GLY A 89 -6.26 -2.88 -17.47
CA GLY A 89 -7.42 -2.89 -16.56
C GLY A 89 -7.10 -3.45 -15.18
N GLU A 90 -5.82 -3.47 -14.79
CA GLU A 90 -5.34 -3.96 -13.51
C GLU A 90 -4.32 -2.98 -12.93
N GLY A 91 -4.51 -2.60 -11.68
CA GLY A 91 -3.46 -1.95 -10.90
C GLY A 91 -2.38 -2.97 -10.56
N VAL A 92 -1.13 -2.63 -10.84
CA VAL A 92 0.02 -3.51 -10.63
C VAL A 92 0.95 -2.85 -9.62
N ASN A 93 0.85 -3.29 -8.38
CA ASN A 93 1.58 -2.73 -7.26
C ASN A 93 2.72 -3.66 -6.86
N ASP A 94 3.96 -3.23 -7.14
CA ASP A 94 5.14 -3.87 -6.58
C ASP A 94 5.28 -3.45 -5.10
N ARG A 95 5.25 -4.42 -4.19
CA ARG A 95 5.44 -4.20 -2.75
C ARG A 95 6.81 -4.69 -2.24
N GLY A 96 7.76 -4.96 -3.15
CA GLY A 96 9.05 -5.56 -2.84
C GLY A 96 8.93 -7.07 -2.69
N ALA A 97 8.21 -7.51 -1.66
CA ALA A 97 8.03 -8.93 -1.35
C ALA A 97 7.24 -9.71 -2.43
N ALA A 98 6.27 -9.04 -3.06
CA ALA A 98 5.56 -9.57 -4.22
C ALA A 98 4.87 -8.45 -5.01
N VAL A 99 4.54 -8.77 -6.26
CA VAL A 99 3.58 -8.00 -7.05
C VAL A 99 2.16 -8.33 -6.58
N VAL A 100 1.37 -7.29 -6.38
CA VAL A 100 -0.06 -7.36 -6.09
C VAL A 100 -0.83 -6.79 -7.26
N LEU A 101 -1.71 -7.59 -7.85
CA LEU A 101 -2.68 -7.15 -8.84
C LEU A 101 -3.95 -6.72 -8.11
N ARG A 102 -4.54 -5.60 -8.52
CA ARG A 102 -5.82 -5.17 -7.95
C ARG A 102 -6.64 -4.32 -8.89
N HIS A 103 -7.94 -4.42 -8.72
CA HIS A 103 -8.86 -3.45 -9.31
C HIS A 103 -10.01 -3.15 -8.34
N GLY A 104 -10.27 -1.85 -8.18
CA GLY A 104 -11.44 -1.36 -7.46
C GLY A 104 -12.65 -1.25 -8.39
N GLY A 105 -13.83 -1.12 -7.82
CA GLY A 105 -15.04 -0.79 -8.56
C GLY A 105 -15.92 0.10 -7.72
N ALA A 106 -16.57 1.08 -8.34
CA ALA A 106 -17.57 1.91 -7.70
C ALA A 106 -18.66 2.25 -8.72
N VAL A 107 -19.89 1.92 -8.36
CA VAL A 107 -21.13 2.25 -9.08
C VAL A 107 -22.17 2.65 -8.03
N SER A 108 -23.38 3.03 -8.44
CA SER A 108 -24.44 3.58 -7.60
C SER A 108 -24.72 2.71 -6.37
N GLY A 109 -24.17 3.13 -5.23
CA GLY A 109 -24.35 2.45 -3.94
C GLY A 109 -23.55 1.17 -3.76
N PHE A 110 -22.57 0.87 -4.61
CA PHE A 110 -21.69 -0.30 -4.46
C PHE A 110 -20.23 0.08 -4.58
N VAL A 111 -19.40 -0.57 -3.76
CA VAL A 111 -17.95 -0.54 -3.89
C VAL A 111 -17.38 -1.95 -3.85
N ALA A 112 -16.31 -2.16 -4.61
CA ALA A 112 -15.62 -3.44 -4.74
C ALA A 112 -14.11 -3.25 -4.70
N GLN A 113 -13.41 -4.26 -4.17
CA GLN A 113 -11.96 -4.41 -4.27
C GLN A 113 -11.66 -5.87 -4.58
N ASN A 114 -11.01 -6.12 -5.71
CA ASN A 114 -10.42 -7.41 -6.03
C ASN A 114 -8.90 -7.30 -5.93
N THR A 115 -8.26 -8.22 -5.20
CA THR A 115 -6.81 -8.26 -5.02
C THR A 115 -6.28 -9.67 -5.25
N VAL A 116 -5.29 -9.82 -6.12
CA VAL A 116 -4.61 -11.09 -6.42
C VAL A 116 -3.12 -10.97 -6.12
N ILE A 117 -2.56 -11.99 -5.47
CA ILE A 117 -1.14 -12.08 -5.10
C ILE A 117 -0.57 -13.34 -5.79
N PRO A 118 0.00 -13.21 -7.00
CA PRO A 118 0.48 -14.37 -7.76
C PRO A 118 1.55 -15.19 -7.02
N ALA A 119 2.44 -14.53 -6.29
CA ALA A 119 3.54 -15.17 -5.57
C ALA A 119 3.07 -16.22 -4.54
N THR A 120 1.92 -15.99 -3.89
CA THR A 120 1.33 -16.90 -2.90
C THR A 120 0.05 -17.56 -3.40
N ARG A 121 -0.25 -17.43 -4.70
CA ARG A 121 -1.46 -17.95 -5.35
C ARG A 121 -2.74 -17.62 -4.57
N SER A 122 -2.81 -16.40 -4.03
CA SER A 122 -3.89 -15.94 -3.16
C SER A 122 -4.75 -14.89 -3.85
N ALA A 123 -6.04 -14.84 -3.52
CA ALA A 123 -6.98 -13.84 -3.98
C ALA A 123 -7.91 -13.38 -2.84
N VAL A 124 -8.29 -12.11 -2.84
CA VAL A 124 -9.18 -11.47 -1.86
C VAL A 124 -10.18 -10.61 -2.61
N VAL A 125 -11.46 -10.92 -2.44
CA VAL A 125 -12.57 -10.14 -2.99
C VAL A 125 -13.38 -9.56 -1.84
N VAL A 126 -13.53 -8.23 -1.83
CA VAL A 126 -14.39 -7.50 -0.88
C VAL A 126 -15.43 -6.73 -1.68
N LEU A 127 -16.71 -7.00 -1.42
CA LEU A 127 -17.84 -6.29 -2.02
C LEU A 127 -18.68 -5.67 -0.90
N ALA A 128 -19.15 -4.45 -1.11
CA ALA A 128 -20.11 -3.80 -0.23
C ALA A 128 -21.22 -3.15 -1.06
N ASN A 129 -22.45 -3.21 -0.53
CA ASN A 129 -23.61 -2.54 -1.09
C ASN A 129 -23.89 -1.19 -0.42
N THR A 130 -22.85 -0.59 0.14
CA THR A 130 -22.85 0.79 0.61
C THR A 130 -21.61 1.48 0.05
N ASP A 131 -21.79 2.56 -0.73
CA ASP A 131 -20.67 3.26 -1.39
C ASP A 131 -19.73 4.00 -0.42
N PHE A 132 -20.14 4.13 0.83
CA PHE A 132 -19.38 4.69 1.95
C PHE A 132 -18.73 3.60 2.85
N ALA A 133 -18.72 2.33 2.43
CA ALA A 133 -18.05 1.27 3.17
C ALA A 133 -16.51 1.41 3.14
N ALA A 134 -15.86 1.15 4.27
CA ALA A 134 -14.40 1.12 4.40
C ALA A 134 -13.78 -0.19 3.87
N ILE A 135 -14.08 -0.57 2.63
CA ILE A 135 -13.61 -1.84 2.04
C ILE A 135 -12.09 -1.92 1.93
N ASP A 136 -11.42 -0.78 1.78
CA ASP A 136 -9.96 -0.72 1.72
C ASP A 136 -9.31 -1.06 3.06
N GLU A 137 -9.93 -0.71 4.19
CA GLU A 137 -9.42 -1.09 5.52
C GLU A 137 -9.47 -2.60 5.71
N ILE A 138 -10.56 -3.24 5.28
CA ILE A 138 -10.70 -4.69 5.30
C ILE A 138 -9.63 -5.33 4.42
N ASN A 139 -9.42 -4.82 3.20
CA ASN A 139 -8.41 -5.33 2.29
C ASN A 139 -6.99 -5.18 2.88
N GLN A 140 -6.68 -4.02 3.47
CA GLN A 140 -5.39 -3.74 4.11
C GLN A 140 -5.15 -4.60 5.37
N ALA A 141 -6.19 -5.02 6.07
CA ALA A 141 -6.05 -5.94 7.21
C ALA A 141 -5.76 -7.39 6.79
N ILE A 142 -6.20 -7.80 5.58
CA ILE A 142 -6.09 -9.18 5.09
C ILE A 142 -4.85 -9.38 4.23
N VAL A 143 -4.64 -8.53 3.21
CA VAL A 143 -3.61 -8.72 2.17
C VAL A 143 -2.20 -8.93 2.75
N PRO A 144 -1.71 -8.16 3.73
CA PRO A 144 -0.38 -8.37 4.30
C PRO A 144 -0.17 -9.77 4.89
N LYS A 145 -1.23 -10.43 5.37
CA LYS A 145 -1.17 -11.79 5.92
C LYS A 145 -1.02 -12.87 4.85
N LEU A 146 -1.32 -12.53 3.60
CA LEU A 146 -1.24 -13.41 2.43
C LEU A 146 -0.01 -13.11 1.57
N MET A 147 0.75 -12.06 1.88
CA MET A 147 2.03 -11.77 1.22
C MET A 147 3.07 -12.83 1.60
N PRO A 148 4.03 -13.13 0.71
CA PRO A 148 5.13 -14.01 1.08
C PRO A 148 5.89 -13.40 2.26
N GLN A 149 6.32 -14.26 3.18
CA GLN A 149 7.27 -13.85 4.21
C GLN A 149 8.61 -13.61 3.54
N VAL A 150 9.18 -12.42 3.75
CA VAL A 150 10.51 -12.06 3.26
C VAL A 150 11.34 -11.69 4.47
N ASP A 151 12.52 -12.32 4.55
CA ASP A 151 13.44 -12.05 5.62
C ASP A 151 13.97 -10.61 5.52
N VAL A 152 14.10 -9.98 6.69
CA VAL A 152 14.78 -8.68 6.78
C VAL A 152 16.22 -8.88 6.30
N PRO A 153 16.70 -8.09 5.33
CA PRO A 153 18.06 -8.27 4.81
C PRO A 153 19.10 -8.05 5.91
N ALA A 154 20.20 -8.80 5.84
CA ALA A 154 21.33 -8.57 6.71
C ALA A 154 21.97 -7.22 6.37
N ILE A 155 22.11 -6.36 7.38
CA ILE A 155 22.65 -5.01 7.23
C ILE A 155 24.10 -4.99 7.72
N GLN A 156 25.01 -4.49 6.88
CA GLN A 156 26.41 -4.29 7.25
C GLN A 156 26.58 -3.10 8.21
N GLY A 157 27.59 -3.17 9.07
CA GLY A 157 27.95 -2.10 10.00
C GLY A 157 27.12 -2.10 11.28
N LEU A 158 26.67 -0.92 11.71
CA LEU A 158 26.06 -0.74 13.02
C LEU A 158 24.69 -1.46 13.13
N PRO A 159 24.36 -2.04 14.29
CA PRO A 159 23.00 -2.43 14.61
C PRO A 159 22.01 -1.25 14.44
N PRO A 160 20.73 -1.51 14.15
CA PRO A 160 19.76 -0.45 13.85
C PRO A 160 19.59 0.56 14.99
N LEU A 161 19.68 0.11 16.24
CA LEU A 161 19.59 1.00 17.38
C LEU A 161 20.76 2.01 17.43
N ASP A 162 21.98 1.55 17.13
CA ASP A 162 23.18 2.37 17.18
C ASP A 162 23.27 3.33 15.99
N ALA A 163 22.90 2.85 14.80
CA ALA A 163 22.76 3.70 13.61
C ALA A 163 21.71 4.81 13.83
N ALA A 164 20.54 4.45 14.37
CA ALA A 164 19.49 5.43 14.71
C ALA A 164 19.99 6.44 15.75
N ARG A 165 20.69 5.98 16.80
CA ARG A 165 21.25 6.85 17.83
C ARG A 165 22.26 7.84 17.25
N ALA A 166 23.18 7.36 16.42
CA ALA A 166 24.18 8.19 15.75
C ALA A 166 23.51 9.24 14.84
N PHE A 167 22.58 8.82 13.99
CA PHE A 167 21.90 9.71 13.06
C PHE A 167 21.05 10.77 13.78
N LEU A 168 20.22 10.37 14.75
CA LEU A 168 19.40 11.29 15.55
C LEU A 168 20.23 12.27 16.37
N SER A 169 21.39 11.83 16.89
CA SER A 169 22.34 12.71 17.57
C SER A 169 22.93 13.73 16.58
N GLY A 170 23.34 13.29 15.39
CA GLY A 170 23.80 14.15 14.30
C GLY A 170 22.75 15.17 13.88
N LEU A 171 21.47 14.79 13.78
CA LEU A 171 20.38 15.73 13.49
C LEU A 171 20.24 16.80 14.57
N ARG A 172 20.30 16.43 15.85
CA ARG A 172 20.23 17.40 16.98
C ARG A 172 21.42 18.34 17.04
N GLN A 173 22.59 17.89 16.56
CA GLN A 173 23.82 18.68 16.57
C GLN A 173 24.03 19.47 15.28
N GLY A 174 23.35 19.09 14.20
CA GLY A 174 23.60 19.61 12.85
C GLY A 174 24.87 19.04 12.21
N THR A 175 25.30 17.85 12.63
CA THR A 175 26.59 17.22 12.27
C THR A 175 26.39 15.77 11.79
N VAL A 176 25.33 15.51 11.03
CA VAL A 176 25.08 14.20 10.42
C VAL A 176 26.27 13.77 9.57
N ASP A 177 26.78 12.56 9.83
CA ASP A 177 27.81 11.93 9.01
C ASP A 177 27.23 11.51 7.66
N ARG A 178 27.56 12.29 6.62
CA ARG A 178 27.07 12.06 5.25
C ARG A 178 27.55 10.73 4.66
N SER A 179 28.66 10.17 5.16
CA SER A 179 29.15 8.87 4.71
C SER A 179 28.24 7.71 5.15
N THR A 180 27.27 7.94 6.04
CA THR A 180 26.29 6.92 6.47
C THR A 180 24.99 6.94 5.66
N LEU A 181 24.86 7.85 4.69
CA LEU A 181 23.62 8.06 3.93
C LEU A 181 23.74 7.49 2.52
N GLY A 182 22.61 7.05 1.97
CA GLY A 182 22.47 6.80 0.54
C GLY A 182 22.45 8.12 -0.24
N ASP A 183 22.80 8.06 -1.52
CA ASP A 183 23.01 9.27 -2.35
C ASP A 183 21.76 10.15 -2.42
N ASP A 184 20.58 9.55 -2.64
CA ASP A 184 19.31 10.28 -2.73
C ASP A 184 18.94 10.96 -1.41
N PHE A 185 19.07 10.24 -0.28
CA PHE A 185 18.78 10.81 1.03
C PHE A 185 19.79 11.89 1.42
N ASN A 186 21.05 11.71 1.04
CA ASN A 186 22.09 12.70 1.24
C ASN A 186 21.81 13.98 0.45
N ALA A 187 21.38 13.85 -0.80
CA ALA A 187 20.97 14.97 -1.65
C ALA A 187 19.70 15.66 -1.10
N PHE A 188 18.73 14.89 -0.60
CA PHE A 188 17.53 15.41 0.04
C PHE A 188 17.85 16.21 1.30
N LEU A 189 18.73 15.69 2.18
CA LEU A 189 19.07 16.33 3.46
C LEU A 189 19.98 17.55 3.24
N THR A 190 19.41 18.66 2.75
CA THR A 190 20.17 19.91 2.53
C THR A 190 20.66 20.51 3.85
N ALA A 191 21.57 21.50 3.76
CA ALA A 191 22.04 22.23 4.94
C ALA A 191 20.89 22.96 5.66
N GLU A 192 19.92 23.50 4.90
CA GLU A 192 18.73 24.17 5.42
C GLU A 192 17.81 23.21 6.17
N LEU A 193 17.56 22.02 5.61
CA LEU A 193 16.76 20.99 6.29
C LEU A 193 17.46 20.51 7.57
N LEU A 194 18.78 20.31 7.53
CA LEU A 194 19.55 19.91 8.71
C LEU A 194 19.52 20.99 9.80
N ALA A 195 19.64 22.27 9.44
CA ALA A 195 19.52 23.39 10.37
C ALA A 195 18.11 23.48 10.98
N SER A 196 17.07 23.27 10.16
CA SER A 196 15.68 23.21 10.61
C SER A 196 15.43 22.05 11.58
N ALA A 197 15.97 20.87 11.29
CA ALA A 197 15.91 19.71 12.16
C ALA A 197 16.62 19.98 13.51
N ARG A 198 17.82 20.55 13.48
CA ARG A 198 18.56 20.95 14.68
C ARG A 198 17.75 21.91 15.56
N ALA A 199 17.19 22.96 14.97
CA ALA A 199 16.42 23.97 15.70
C ALA A 199 15.14 23.39 16.33
N SER A 200 14.38 22.61 15.55
CA SER A 200 13.13 22.01 16.01
C SER A 200 13.35 20.98 17.12
N LEU A 201 14.30 20.05 16.95
CA LEU A 201 14.62 19.04 17.96
C LEU A 201 15.27 19.67 19.21
N GLY A 202 16.10 20.72 19.02
CA GLY A 202 16.68 21.47 20.13
C GLY A 202 15.62 22.13 21.02
N ARG A 203 14.59 22.71 20.43
CA ARG A 203 13.45 23.31 21.15
C ARG A 203 12.60 22.27 21.89
N LEU A 204 12.43 21.08 21.33
CA LEU A 204 11.62 20.02 21.95
C LEU A 204 12.33 19.39 23.16
N GLY A 205 13.65 19.23 23.11
CA GLY A 205 14.47 18.75 24.23
C GLY A 205 15.33 17.52 23.89
N PRO A 206 15.81 16.79 24.91
CA PRO A 206 16.67 15.62 24.72
C PRO A 206 15.93 14.45 24.06
N ILE A 207 16.67 13.61 23.33
CA ILE A 207 16.15 12.31 22.88
C ILE A 207 16.43 11.27 23.95
N THR A 208 15.38 10.61 24.44
CA THR A 208 15.46 9.57 25.47
C THR A 208 14.64 8.34 25.07
N ASP A 209 14.85 7.24 25.78
CA ASP A 209 14.07 6.00 25.63
C ASP A 209 14.07 5.40 24.22
N LEU A 210 15.13 5.67 23.42
CA LEU A 210 15.26 5.15 22.06
C LEU A 210 15.40 3.62 22.07
N LYS A 211 14.47 2.99 21.35
CA LYS A 211 14.43 1.54 21.14
C LYS A 211 13.95 1.21 19.73
N VAL A 212 14.40 0.06 19.21
CA VAL A 212 13.83 -0.58 18.02
C VAL A 212 12.73 -1.52 18.49
N THR A 213 11.50 -1.31 18.05
CA THR A 213 10.35 -2.15 18.48
C THR A 213 10.00 -3.23 17.47
N ASN A 214 10.32 -3.02 16.20
CA ASN A 214 10.09 -3.99 15.15
C ASN A 214 11.09 -3.79 14.00
N ARG A 215 11.27 -4.82 13.18
CA ARG A 215 11.98 -4.75 11.91
C ARG A 215 11.18 -5.48 10.85
N VAL A 216 11.06 -4.85 9.69
CA VAL A 216 10.37 -5.45 8.54
C VAL A 216 11.20 -5.24 7.27
N GLU A 217 11.00 -6.12 6.29
CA GLU A 217 11.53 -5.92 4.95
C GLU A 217 10.60 -4.99 4.17
N ARG A 218 11.19 -4.08 3.38
CA ARG A 218 10.46 -3.33 2.36
C ARG A 218 11.40 -2.88 1.23
N GLY A 219 11.15 -3.37 0.01
CA GLY A 219 11.89 -2.95 -1.18
C GLY A 219 13.38 -3.33 -1.14
N GLY A 220 13.71 -4.46 -0.53
CA GLY A 220 15.08 -4.93 -0.34
C GLY A 220 15.84 -4.22 0.79
N MET A 221 15.15 -3.43 1.62
CA MET A 221 15.73 -2.70 2.75
C MET A 221 15.24 -3.24 4.09
N GLU A 222 16.05 -3.05 5.13
CA GLU A 222 15.58 -3.13 6.51
C GLU A 222 14.83 -1.84 6.84
N VAL A 223 13.60 -1.98 7.35
CA VAL A 223 12.86 -0.89 7.99
C VAL A 223 12.81 -1.13 9.49
N ALA A 224 13.60 -0.37 10.24
CA ALA A 224 13.57 -0.39 11.69
C ALA A 224 12.49 0.57 12.21
N VAL A 225 11.53 0.05 12.98
CA VAL A 225 10.53 0.85 13.68
C VAL A 225 11.12 1.31 15.01
N LEU A 226 11.28 2.62 15.14
CA LEU A 226 11.88 3.28 16.29
C LEU A 226 10.78 3.91 17.16
N GLN A 227 10.92 3.78 18.46
CA GLN A 227 10.16 4.55 19.44
C GLN A 227 11.10 5.27 20.38
N PHE A 228 10.83 6.53 20.66
CA PHE A 228 11.62 7.37 21.55
C PHE A 228 10.81 8.60 21.98
N LYS A 229 11.38 9.39 22.89
CA LYS A 229 10.87 10.73 23.23
C LYS A 229 11.79 11.81 22.71
N VAL A 230 11.22 12.95 22.34
CA VAL A 230 11.95 14.21 22.14
C VAL A 230 11.41 15.22 23.17
N GLY A 231 12.14 15.39 24.26
CA GLY A 231 11.61 16.03 25.47
C GLY A 231 10.41 15.26 26.02
N SER A 232 9.24 15.89 26.04
CA SER A 232 7.98 15.25 26.46
C SER A 232 7.18 14.61 25.32
N VAL A 233 7.60 14.76 24.07
CA VAL A 233 6.86 14.30 22.89
C VAL A 233 7.17 12.84 22.60
N ASN A 234 6.16 11.96 22.67
CA ASN A 234 6.28 10.59 22.18
C ASN A 234 6.40 10.60 20.66
N THR A 235 7.40 9.89 20.14
CA THR A 235 7.76 9.91 18.73
C THR A 235 7.96 8.49 18.23
N GLN A 236 7.44 8.22 17.03
CA GLN A 236 7.77 7.03 16.26
C GLN A 236 8.52 7.45 15.01
N ALA A 237 9.50 6.64 14.60
CA ALA A 237 10.13 6.80 13.30
C ALA A 237 10.31 5.47 12.58
N LEU A 238 10.38 5.52 11.25
CA LEU A 238 10.79 4.42 10.39
C LEU A 238 12.15 4.78 9.78
N MET A 239 13.17 3.97 10.03
CA MET A 239 14.49 4.13 9.44
C MET A 239 14.72 3.04 8.39
N TYR A 240 14.97 3.45 7.15
CA TYR A 240 15.20 2.56 6.01
C TYR A 240 16.70 2.44 5.77
N ARG A 241 17.19 1.20 5.70
CA ARG A 241 18.61 0.91 5.44
C ARG A 241 18.79 -0.14 4.36
N THR A 242 19.69 0.14 3.43
CA THR A 242 20.15 -0.82 2.43
C THR A 242 21.15 -1.82 3.05
N PRO A 243 21.36 -3.00 2.43
CA PRO A 243 22.26 -4.03 2.95
C PRO A 243 23.70 -3.57 3.23
N ASP A 244 24.17 -2.53 2.55
CA ASP A 244 25.48 -1.90 2.76
C ASP A 244 25.53 -0.98 4.01
N GLY A 245 24.45 -0.87 4.77
CA GLY A 245 24.37 -0.10 6.01
C GLY A 245 23.94 1.35 5.85
N LYS A 246 23.73 1.82 4.61
CA LYS A 246 23.37 3.22 4.35
C LYS A 246 21.92 3.51 4.69
N ILE A 247 21.69 4.65 5.34
CA ILE A 247 20.34 5.15 5.62
C ILE A 247 19.80 5.81 4.35
N GLN A 248 18.68 5.29 3.86
CA GLN A 248 17.97 5.81 2.67
C GLN A 248 16.81 6.73 3.04
N GLU A 249 16.27 6.61 4.26
CA GLU A 249 15.13 7.42 4.68
C GLU A 249 14.97 7.37 6.21
N LEU A 250 14.50 8.49 6.79
CA LEU A 250 13.97 8.52 8.15
C LEU A 250 12.63 9.27 8.15
N LEU A 251 11.53 8.53 8.33
CA LEU A 251 10.20 9.09 8.47
C LEU A 251 9.86 9.22 9.95
N MET A 252 9.66 10.44 10.45
CA MET A 252 9.42 10.71 11.88
C MET A 252 8.07 11.38 12.08
N GLY A 253 7.29 10.87 13.03
CA GLY A 253 5.97 11.40 13.39
C GLY A 253 5.72 11.39 14.89
N ARG A 254 4.81 12.26 15.34
CA ARG A 254 4.29 12.20 16.71
C ARG A 254 3.41 10.97 16.85
N GLN A 255 3.50 10.30 18.00
CA GLN A 255 2.49 9.34 18.44
C GLN A 255 1.40 10.02 19.25
#